data_AF-A0ABD1IS75-F1
#
_entry.id   AF-A0ABD1IS75-F1
#
_cell.length_a   1.000
_cell.length_b   1.000
_cell.length_c   1.000
_cell.angle_alpha   90.00
_cell.angle_beta   90.00
_cell.angle_gamma   90.00
#
_symmetry.space_group_name_H-M   'P 1'
#
loop_
_entity.id
_entity.type
_entity.pdbx_description
1 polymer ?
#
loop_
_entity_poly.entity_id
_entity_poly.type
_entity_poly.pdbx_seq_one_letter_code
_entity_poly.pdbx_strand_id
1 'polypeptide(L)'
;MRVCSLHFHSGEPSYEMLENHPDWKPSLLLGHDDVQMTAEARFQRSLKHKVVAEGLHAELTQEELDAEPPQVQPDDMDTEPPQELPQDLDAEQLVMTSTECESCTSRQALIISLLEENRQLKEELEEYRMDESFLKGDDDKVKYYTGLPNFAMFQAMLLNILPYIHQGKRKLTAFQCILLTLMRLRLDLPTQHLSHLFHVQSVLLFNRLLKCCMPACLQLCTGQAETA
;
A
#
# COMPACT_ATOMS: atom_id res chain seq x y z
N MET A 1 -21.75 32.42 -11.74
CA MET A 1 -21.78 31.53 -12.92
C MET A 1 -22.54 30.26 -12.52
N ARG A 2 -23.48 29.78 -13.33
CA ARG A 2 -24.18 28.50 -13.09
C ARG A 2 -23.55 27.45 -14.01
N VAL A 3 -23.13 26.32 -13.46
CA VAL A 3 -22.61 25.18 -14.22
C VAL A 3 -23.78 24.33 -14.71
N CYS A 4 -23.74 23.92 -15.98
CA CYS A 4 -24.71 23.06 -16.65
C CYS A 4 -23.96 22.07 -17.58
N SER A 5 -24.71 21.26 -18.34
CA SER A 5 -24.15 20.24 -19.23
C SER A 5 -23.13 20.77 -20.25
N LEU A 6 -23.26 22.03 -20.68
CA LEU A 6 -22.34 22.66 -21.64
C LEU A 6 -20.91 22.83 -21.11
N HIS A 7 -20.70 22.71 -19.79
CA HIS A 7 -19.38 22.85 -19.17
C HIS A 7 -18.60 21.53 -19.08
N PHE A 8 -19.19 20.42 -19.55
CA PHE A 8 -18.62 19.07 -19.58
C PHE A 8 -18.58 18.56 -21.03
N HIS A 9 -17.57 17.75 -21.37
CA HIS A 9 -17.41 17.10 -22.67
C HIS A 9 -18.53 16.08 -22.97
N SER A 10 -18.91 15.25 -22.00
CA SER A 10 -20.03 14.29 -22.13
C SER A 10 -21.40 14.88 -21.82
N GLY A 11 -21.46 16.11 -21.30
CA GLY A 11 -22.70 16.74 -20.86
C GLY A 11 -23.08 16.45 -19.41
N GLU A 12 -22.33 15.60 -18.70
CA GLU A 12 -22.51 15.31 -17.29
C GLU A 12 -21.17 15.20 -16.55
N PRO A 13 -21.13 15.43 -15.23
CA PRO A 13 -19.93 15.19 -14.44
C PRO A 13 -19.60 13.69 -14.42
N SER A 14 -18.31 13.34 -14.51
CA SER A 14 -17.91 11.96 -14.28
C SER A 14 -18.03 11.54 -12.83
N TYR A 15 -17.82 10.26 -12.56
CA TYR A 15 -17.73 9.75 -11.19
C TYR A 15 -16.64 10.49 -10.39
N GLU A 16 -16.94 10.83 -9.13
CA GLU A 16 -16.13 11.71 -8.25
C GLU A 16 -14.69 11.19 -8.06
N MET A 17 -14.49 9.87 -8.05
CA MET A 17 -13.16 9.25 -7.85
C MET A 17 -12.33 9.07 -9.13
N LEU A 18 -12.87 9.45 -10.31
CA LEU A 18 -12.17 9.35 -11.58
C LEU A 18 -11.49 10.67 -11.94
N GLU A 19 -10.52 11.11 -11.13
CA GLU A 19 -9.82 12.40 -11.28
C GLU A 19 -9.13 12.59 -12.65
N ASN A 20 -8.81 11.49 -13.33
CA ASN A 20 -8.18 11.53 -14.65
C ASN A 20 -9.19 11.75 -15.79
N HIS A 21 -10.49 11.61 -15.53
CA HIS A 21 -11.54 11.74 -16.54
C HIS A 21 -11.71 13.23 -16.92
N PRO A 22 -11.87 13.58 -18.21
CA PRO A 22 -11.97 14.97 -18.65
C PRO A 22 -13.17 15.73 -18.05
N ASP A 23 -14.24 15.00 -17.72
CA ASP A 23 -15.45 15.53 -17.07
C ASP A 23 -15.45 15.46 -15.54
N TRP A 24 -14.32 15.17 -14.89
CA TRP A 24 -14.28 15.14 -13.42
C TRP A 24 -14.58 16.52 -12.80
N LYS A 25 -14.27 17.58 -13.55
CA LYS A 25 -14.62 18.96 -13.19
C LYS A 25 -15.12 19.71 -14.43
N PRO A 26 -15.96 20.74 -14.24
CA PRO A 26 -16.35 21.64 -15.32
C PRO A 26 -15.09 22.31 -15.90
N SER A 27 -14.92 22.23 -17.22
CA SER A 27 -13.72 22.73 -17.91
C SER A 27 -14.04 23.56 -19.15
N LEU A 28 -15.23 23.43 -19.71
CA LEU A 28 -15.65 24.15 -20.92
C LEU A 28 -16.43 25.43 -20.58
N LEU A 29 -16.29 26.47 -21.40
CA LEU A 29 -17.14 27.68 -21.38
C LEU A 29 -17.21 28.41 -20.02
N LEU A 30 -16.13 28.38 -19.21
CA LEU A 30 -16.04 29.10 -17.93
C LEU A 30 -15.67 30.59 -18.07
N GLY A 31 -15.73 31.17 -19.27
CA GLY A 31 -15.45 32.60 -19.49
C GLY A 31 -13.97 32.97 -19.60
N HIS A 32 -13.11 31.98 -19.86
CA HIS A 32 -11.72 32.17 -20.26
C HIS A 32 -11.50 31.53 -21.64
N ASP A 33 -10.72 32.17 -22.50
CA ASP A 33 -10.56 31.78 -23.91
C ASP A 33 -9.68 30.52 -24.10
N ASP A 34 -9.03 30.04 -23.05
CA ASP A 34 -8.16 28.87 -23.09
C ASP A 34 -8.92 27.57 -22.77
N VAL A 35 -9.60 27.02 -23.79
CA VAL A 35 -10.19 25.68 -23.71
C VAL A 35 -9.13 24.64 -24.08
N GLN A 36 -8.59 23.93 -23.08
CA GLN A 36 -7.63 22.84 -23.35
C GLN A 36 -8.34 21.56 -23.82
N MET A 37 -8.44 21.36 -25.14
CA MET A 37 -8.83 20.08 -25.77
C MET A 37 -7.88 18.89 -25.48
N THR A 38 -6.87 19.09 -24.62
CA THR A 38 -5.81 18.11 -24.33
C THR A 38 -6.17 17.13 -23.21
N ALA A 39 -7.28 17.33 -22.50
CA ALA A 39 -7.69 16.49 -21.37
C ALA A 39 -8.17 15.09 -21.81
N GLU A 40 -9.01 15.01 -22.85
CA GLU A 40 -9.50 13.75 -23.41
C GLU A 40 -8.34 12.90 -23.95
N ALA A 41 -7.46 13.49 -24.75
CA ALA A 41 -6.29 12.78 -25.30
C ALA A 41 -5.34 12.27 -24.19
N ARG A 42 -5.19 13.02 -23.08
CA ARG A 42 -4.44 12.58 -21.90
C ARG A 42 -5.12 11.42 -21.18
N PHE A 43 -6.43 11.48 -21.00
CA PHE A 43 -7.20 10.40 -20.38
C PHE A 43 -7.13 9.11 -21.21
N GLN A 44 -7.32 9.18 -22.52
CA GLN A 44 -7.16 8.05 -23.44
C GLN A 44 -5.76 7.42 -23.37
N ARG A 45 -4.72 8.25 -23.26
CA ARG A 45 -3.34 7.76 -23.09
C ARG A 45 -3.17 7.04 -21.75
N SER A 46 -3.73 7.58 -20.66
CA SER A 46 -3.73 6.95 -19.33
C SER A 46 -4.43 5.59 -19.34
N LEU A 47 -5.60 5.48 -20.00
CA LEU A 47 -6.31 4.22 -20.18
C LEU A 47 -5.46 3.18 -20.91
N LYS A 48 -4.79 3.58 -22.01
CA LYS A 48 -3.88 2.69 -22.75
C LYS A 48 -2.73 2.18 -21.87
N HIS A 49 -2.12 3.04 -21.07
CA HIS A 49 -1.06 2.62 -20.14
C HIS A 49 -1.56 1.66 -19.05
N LYS A 50 -2.77 1.90 -18.50
CA LYS A 50 -3.36 1.04 -17.48
C LYS A 50 -3.71 -0.35 -18.03
N VAL A 51 -4.31 -0.40 -19.23
CA VAL A 51 -4.61 -1.64 -19.96
C VAL A 51 -3.35 -2.48 -20.19
N VAL A 52 -2.25 -1.86 -20.61
CA VAL A 52 -0.97 -2.54 -20.84
C VAL A 52 -0.32 -3.00 -19.52
N ALA A 53 -0.43 -2.22 -18.45
CA ALA A 53 0.13 -2.57 -17.14
C ALA A 53 -0.65 -3.69 -16.42
N GLU A 54 -1.96 -3.76 -16.63
CA GLU A 54 -2.86 -4.74 -15.98
C GLU A 54 -3.12 -6.00 -16.83
N GLY A 55 -2.57 -6.08 -18.05
CA GLY A 55 -2.65 -7.28 -18.91
C GLY A 55 -4.06 -7.62 -19.40
N LEU A 56 -5.00 -6.68 -19.31
CA LEU A 56 -6.38 -6.85 -19.76
C LEU A 56 -6.46 -6.52 -21.25
N HIS A 57 -6.46 -7.51 -22.13
CA HIS A 57 -6.81 -7.30 -23.54
C HIS A 57 -8.26 -6.76 -23.61
N ALA A 58 -8.41 -5.44 -23.77
CA ALA A 58 -9.69 -4.82 -24.02
C ALA A 58 -9.93 -4.73 -25.53
N GLU A 59 -10.78 -5.62 -26.02
CA GLU A 59 -11.42 -5.55 -27.31
C GLU A 59 -12.37 -4.34 -27.32
N LEU A 60 -11.86 -3.18 -27.74
CA LEU A 60 -12.67 -2.05 -28.19
C LEU A 60 -12.11 -1.61 -29.55
N THR A 61 -12.72 -2.15 -30.59
CA THR A 61 -12.61 -1.69 -31.97
C THR A 61 -13.18 -0.28 -32.12
N GLN A 62 -12.40 0.66 -32.64
CA GLN A 62 -12.77 1.45 -33.82
C GLN A 62 -11.55 2.25 -34.36
N GLU A 63 -10.98 1.71 -35.45
CA GLU A 63 -10.51 2.36 -36.70
C GLU A 63 -9.54 3.58 -36.68
N GLU A 64 -8.32 3.26 -37.10
CA GLU A 64 -7.28 3.97 -37.88
C GLU A 64 -7.47 5.46 -38.27
N LEU A 65 -6.44 6.28 -37.99
CA LEU A 65 -5.83 7.11 -39.04
C LEU A 65 -4.33 7.32 -38.78
N ASP A 66 -3.58 7.15 -39.86
CA ASP A 66 -2.13 7.08 -40.01
C ASP A 66 -1.32 8.27 -39.47
N ALA A 67 -0.16 7.98 -38.85
CA ALA A 67 1.17 8.53 -39.20
C ALA A 67 2.27 8.07 -38.22
N GLU A 68 3.29 7.36 -38.74
CA GLU A 68 4.66 7.29 -38.19
C GLU A 68 5.43 8.62 -38.50
N PRO A 69 6.58 8.96 -37.87
CA PRO A 69 7.60 8.07 -37.32
C PRO A 69 8.21 8.46 -35.93
N PRO A 70 9.02 7.57 -35.33
CA PRO A 70 9.81 7.85 -34.12
C PRO A 70 11.19 8.42 -34.47
N GLN A 71 11.73 9.44 -33.75
CA GLN A 71 13.18 9.62 -33.47
C GLN A 71 13.48 10.52 -32.24
N VAL A 72 14.05 9.87 -31.21
CA VAL A 72 15.14 10.20 -30.24
C VAL A 72 15.45 11.67 -29.80
N GLN A 73 15.57 11.77 -28.46
CA GLN A 73 16.03 12.79 -27.46
C GLN A 73 17.43 13.46 -27.71
N PRO A 74 18.01 14.38 -26.87
CA PRO A 74 17.73 14.70 -25.45
C PRO A 74 17.90 16.16 -24.93
N ASP A 75 17.52 16.32 -23.64
CA ASP A 75 17.97 17.26 -22.60
C ASP A 75 18.03 18.78 -22.86
N ASP A 76 17.29 19.55 -22.05
CA ASP A 76 17.97 20.54 -21.22
C ASP A 76 17.26 20.72 -19.87
N MET A 77 18.08 20.66 -18.83
CA MET A 77 17.74 20.98 -17.45
C MET A 77 17.82 22.48 -17.32
N ASP A 78 16.73 23.14 -16.94
CA ASP A 78 16.84 24.47 -16.35
C ASP A 78 16.15 24.57 -15.00
N THR A 79 16.97 25.08 -14.09
CA THR A 79 16.79 25.29 -12.67
C THR A 79 16.06 26.61 -12.47
N GLU A 80 15.01 26.66 -11.64
CA GLU A 80 14.51 27.93 -11.11
C GLU A 80 14.86 28.09 -9.61
N PRO A 81 15.21 29.31 -9.16
CA PRO A 81 15.81 29.56 -7.85
C PRO A 81 14.77 29.84 -6.76
N PRO A 82 15.18 29.84 -5.47
CA PRO A 82 14.28 30.00 -4.33
C PRO A 82 13.77 31.44 -4.22
N GLN A 83 12.44 31.63 -4.17
CA GLN A 83 11.84 32.90 -3.78
C GLN A 83 11.41 32.86 -2.31
N GLU A 84 11.91 33.85 -1.59
CA GLU A 84 11.80 34.10 -0.16
C GLU A 84 10.35 34.32 0.30
N LEU A 85 10.05 33.84 1.52
CA LEU A 85 8.83 34.16 2.27
C LEU A 85 8.74 35.67 2.55
N PRO A 86 7.56 36.28 2.35
CA PRO A 86 7.13 37.39 3.17
C PRO A 86 6.32 36.89 4.37
N GLN A 87 6.79 37.29 5.55
CA GLN A 87 6.16 37.10 6.85
C GLN A 87 4.85 37.89 6.97
N ASP A 88 3.87 37.23 7.60
CA ASP A 88 2.81 37.76 8.46
C ASP A 88 2.09 39.06 8.05
N LEU A 89 0.92 38.89 7.44
CA LEU A 89 -0.22 39.79 7.63
C LEU A 89 -1.46 38.94 7.97
N ASP A 90 -1.72 38.92 9.27
CA ASP A 90 -2.96 38.63 9.99
C ASP A 90 -4.06 37.84 9.25
N ALA A 91 -4.18 36.58 9.65
CA ALA A 91 -5.31 35.71 9.39
C ALA A 91 -6.55 36.17 10.18
N GLU A 92 -7.12 37.31 9.82
CA GLU A 92 -8.46 37.69 10.27
C GLU A 92 -9.42 37.83 9.07
N GLN A 93 -10.33 36.86 9.00
CA GLN A 93 -11.66 36.96 8.41
C GLN A 93 -11.75 37.18 6.89
N LEU A 94 -11.64 36.08 6.16
CA LEU A 94 -12.62 35.76 5.11
C LEU A 94 -13.16 34.34 5.32
N VAL A 95 -13.91 34.17 6.41
CA VAL A 95 -14.88 33.08 6.50
C VAL A 95 -15.99 33.45 5.53
N MET A 96 -15.83 33.04 4.28
CA MET A 96 -16.95 32.95 3.36
C MET A 96 -17.85 31.86 3.93
N THR A 97 -18.89 32.27 4.66
CA THR A 97 -19.97 31.41 5.13
C THR A 97 -20.75 30.92 3.90
N SER A 98 -20.15 29.99 3.15
CA SER A 98 -20.92 29.07 2.34
C SER A 98 -21.73 28.27 3.33
N THR A 99 -23.03 28.55 3.43
CA THR A 99 -23.97 27.60 3.99
C THR A 99 -23.72 26.28 3.28
N GLU A 100 -23.10 25.33 3.96
CA GLU A 100 -22.79 24.03 3.37
C GLU A 100 -24.12 23.42 2.91
N CYS A 101 -24.19 23.05 1.63
CA CYS A 101 -25.38 22.37 1.11
C CYS A 101 -25.63 21.11 1.96
N GLU A 102 -26.89 20.80 2.28
CA GLU A 102 -27.25 19.62 3.08
C GLU A 102 -26.71 18.30 2.48
N SER A 103 -26.55 18.25 1.15
CA SER A 103 -25.91 17.12 0.47
C SER A 103 -24.40 17.05 0.73
N CYS A 104 -23.73 18.20 0.86
CA CYS A 104 -22.31 18.29 1.16
C CYS A 104 -22.02 17.86 2.59
N THR A 105 -22.82 18.32 3.56
CA THR A 105 -22.69 17.90 4.97
C THR A 105 -22.93 16.40 5.14
N SER A 106 -23.95 15.88 4.46
CA SER A 106 -24.26 14.44 4.45
C SER A 106 -23.13 13.60 3.84
N ARG A 107 -22.57 14.03 2.70
CA ARG A 107 -21.41 13.38 2.07
C ARG A 107 -20.18 13.42 2.97
N GLN A 108 -19.92 14.56 3.62
CA GLN A 108 -18.81 14.71 4.55
C GLN A 108 -18.93 13.77 5.74
N ALA A 109 -20.14 13.65 6.32
CA ALA A 109 -20.42 12.72 7.41
C ALA A 109 -20.21 11.25 7.00
N LEU A 110 -20.64 10.88 5.79
CA LEU A 110 -20.37 9.54 5.23
C LEU A 110 -18.88 9.27 5.04
N ILE A 111 -18.11 10.23 4.50
CA ILE A 111 -16.66 10.11 4.35
C ILE A 111 -16.00 9.89 5.72
N ILE A 112 -16.35 10.70 6.72
CA ILE A 112 -15.81 10.56 8.07
C ILE A 112 -16.15 9.18 8.64
N SER A 113 -17.39 8.71 8.48
CA SER A 113 -17.81 7.38 8.94
C SER A 113 -17.03 6.25 8.25
N LEU A 114 -16.84 6.32 6.94
CA LEU A 114 -16.10 5.30 6.19
C LEU A 114 -14.61 5.31 6.52
N LEU A 115 -14.02 6.48 6.78
CA LEU A 115 -12.63 6.56 7.21
C LEU A 115 -12.44 5.94 8.59
N GLU A 116 -13.40 6.16 9.50
CA GLU A 116 -13.39 5.57 10.82
C GLU A 116 -13.57 4.05 10.77
N GLU A 117 -14.51 3.54 9.95
CA GLU A 117 -14.67 2.11 9.70
C GLU A 117 -13.40 1.49 9.11
N ASN A 118 -12.77 2.16 8.12
CA ASN A 118 -11.50 1.70 7.56
C ASN A 118 -10.36 1.69 8.60
N ARG A 119 -10.35 2.66 9.53
CA ARG A 119 -9.39 2.68 10.64
C ARG A 119 -9.60 1.47 11.55
N GLN A 120 -10.84 1.22 11.96
CA GLN A 120 -11.20 0.09 12.82
C GLN A 120 -10.88 -1.26 12.16
N LEU A 121 -11.25 -1.45 10.89
CA LEU A 121 -10.96 -2.67 10.15
C LEU A 121 -9.45 -2.90 10.00
N LYS A 122 -8.66 -1.85 9.79
CA LYS A 122 -7.20 -1.96 9.74
C LYS A 122 -6.63 -2.37 11.09
N GLU A 123 -7.13 -1.80 12.19
CA GLU A 123 -6.71 -2.17 13.54
C GLU A 123 -7.06 -3.61 13.88
N GLU A 124 -8.28 -4.05 13.55
CA GLU A 124 -8.71 -5.44 13.70
C GLU A 124 -7.82 -6.38 12.86
N LEU A 125 -7.50 -6.02 11.61
CA LEU A 125 -6.60 -6.81 10.78
C LEU A 125 -5.20 -6.93 11.38
N GLU A 126 -4.65 -5.85 11.94
CA GLU A 126 -3.34 -5.86 12.60
C GLU A 126 -3.36 -6.73 13.87
N GLU A 127 -4.47 -6.82 14.61
CA GLU A 127 -4.59 -7.72 15.76
C GLU A 127 -4.37 -9.20 15.39
N TYR A 128 -4.80 -9.61 14.19
CA TYR A 128 -4.59 -10.96 13.67
C TYR A 128 -3.23 -11.17 13.00
N ARG A 129 -2.40 -10.12 12.85
CA ARG A 129 -1.06 -10.28 12.30
C ARG A 129 -0.14 -10.87 13.36
N MET A 130 0.50 -11.99 12.99
CA MET A 130 1.50 -12.67 13.82
C MET A 130 2.86 -11.94 13.75
N ASP A 131 2.88 -10.69 14.19
CA ASP A 131 4.07 -9.84 14.25
C ASP A 131 4.64 -9.75 15.68
N GLU A 132 5.57 -8.82 15.91
CA GLU A 132 6.21 -8.65 17.23
C GLU A 132 5.19 -8.35 18.34
N SER A 133 4.11 -7.63 18.02
CA SER A 133 3.06 -7.28 18.98
C SER A 133 2.24 -8.50 19.42
N PHE A 134 2.09 -9.50 18.54
CA PHE A 134 1.34 -10.73 18.82
C PHE A 134 1.84 -11.47 20.07
N LEU A 135 3.17 -11.50 20.28
CA LEU A 135 3.82 -12.19 21.41
C LEU A 135 4.23 -11.27 22.56
N LYS A 136 4.29 -9.96 22.33
CA LYS A 136 4.86 -9.02 23.31
C LYS A 136 3.92 -8.85 24.51
N GLY A 137 4.45 -9.03 25.71
CA GLY A 137 3.71 -8.84 26.96
C GLY A 137 2.89 -10.04 27.42
N ASP A 138 2.98 -11.18 26.72
CA ASP A 138 2.27 -12.42 27.07
C ASP A 138 3.24 -13.62 27.00
N ASP A 139 3.93 -13.87 28.11
CA ASP A 139 4.95 -14.93 28.20
C ASP A 139 4.34 -16.34 28.12
N ASP A 140 3.08 -16.52 28.54
CA ASP A 140 2.37 -17.79 28.40
C ASP A 140 2.09 -18.10 26.93
N LYS A 141 1.68 -17.08 26.16
CA LYS A 141 1.52 -17.18 24.70
C LYS A 141 2.86 -17.46 24.02
N VAL A 142 3.94 -16.79 24.42
CA VAL A 142 5.29 -17.09 23.90
C VAL A 142 5.65 -18.55 24.15
N LYS A 143 5.45 -19.04 25.37
CA LYS A 143 5.74 -20.42 25.75
C LYS A 143 4.90 -21.44 25.00
N TYR A 144 3.62 -21.14 24.78
CA TYR A 144 2.73 -21.99 24.01
C TYR A 144 3.20 -22.13 22.55
N TYR A 145 3.41 -21.02 21.86
CA TYR A 145 3.72 -21.03 20.42
C TYR A 145 5.17 -21.39 20.10
N THR A 146 6.12 -21.02 20.96
CA THR A 146 7.55 -21.13 20.66
C THR A 146 8.27 -22.15 21.53
N GLY A 147 7.71 -22.51 22.68
CA GLY A 147 8.39 -23.31 23.71
C GLY A 147 9.41 -22.53 24.55
N LEU A 148 9.67 -21.26 24.23
CA LEU A 148 10.59 -20.40 24.98
C LEU A 148 9.89 -19.81 26.22
N PRO A 149 10.61 -19.52 27.31
CA PRO A 149 9.96 -19.16 28.57
C PRO A 149 9.39 -17.74 28.58
N ASN A 150 9.89 -16.82 27.76
CA ASN A 150 9.41 -15.43 27.70
C ASN A 150 9.81 -14.74 26.38
N PHE A 151 9.19 -13.58 26.12
CA PHE A 151 9.44 -12.78 24.92
C PHE A 151 10.90 -12.32 24.80
N ALA A 152 11.57 -12.03 25.92
CA ALA A 152 12.97 -11.60 25.92
C ALA A 152 13.91 -12.69 25.37
N MET A 153 13.70 -13.95 25.72
CA MET A 153 14.47 -15.07 25.17
C MET A 153 14.18 -15.29 23.69
N PHE A 154 12.93 -15.15 23.26
CA PHE A 154 12.59 -15.17 21.85
C PHE A 154 13.31 -14.06 21.08
N GLN A 155 13.29 -12.83 21.59
CA GLN A 155 13.93 -11.69 20.95
C GLN A 155 15.46 -11.84 20.92
N ALA A 156 16.08 -12.32 22.00
CA ALA A 156 17.51 -12.62 22.02
C ALA A 156 17.87 -13.68 20.98
N MET A 157 17.09 -14.76 20.87
CA MET A 157 17.29 -15.79 19.86
C MET A 157 17.13 -15.22 18.43
N LEU A 158 16.11 -14.39 18.19
CA LEU A 158 15.90 -13.71 16.92
C LEU A 158 17.11 -12.88 16.52
N LEU A 159 17.66 -12.07 17.43
CA LEU A 159 18.85 -11.26 17.15
C LEU A 159 20.09 -12.09 16.82
N ASN A 160 20.26 -13.25 17.46
CA ASN A 160 21.37 -14.17 17.18
C ASN A 160 21.23 -14.86 15.80
N ILE A 161 20.00 -15.14 15.37
CA ILE A 161 19.73 -15.83 14.09
C ILE A 161 19.66 -14.83 12.92
N LEU A 162 19.27 -13.58 13.19
CA LEU A 162 19.13 -12.51 12.21
C LEU A 162 20.28 -12.40 11.19
N PRO A 163 21.58 -12.45 11.56
CA PRO A 163 22.68 -12.35 10.60
C PRO A 163 22.76 -13.51 9.60
N TYR A 164 22.21 -14.67 9.93
CA TYR A 164 22.20 -15.86 9.05
C TYR A 164 20.99 -15.90 8.12
N ILE A 165 19.99 -15.06 8.39
CA ILE A 165 18.77 -14.97 7.60
C ILE A 165 19.06 -14.10 6.38
N HIS A 166 19.02 -14.71 5.20
CA HIS A 166 19.22 -14.01 3.93
C HIS A 166 18.15 -12.93 3.72
N GLN A 167 18.58 -11.67 3.60
CA GLN A 167 17.72 -10.49 3.42
C GLN A 167 17.21 -10.30 1.98
N GLY A 168 17.19 -11.35 1.16
CA GLY A 168 16.65 -11.29 -0.20
C GLY A 168 15.15 -10.92 -0.21
N LYS A 169 14.59 -10.69 -1.41
CA LYS A 169 13.16 -10.36 -1.60
C LYS A 169 12.26 -11.44 -0.95
N ARG A 170 11.75 -11.18 0.25
CA ARG A 170 10.85 -12.05 1.02
C ARG A 170 9.58 -11.30 1.36
N LYS A 171 8.48 -12.05 1.42
CA LYS A 171 7.17 -11.53 1.87
C LYS A 171 7.04 -11.48 3.39
N LEU A 172 7.86 -12.26 4.12
CA LEU A 172 7.82 -12.37 5.57
C LEU A 172 9.01 -11.66 6.22
N THR A 173 8.74 -11.08 7.39
CA THR A 173 9.78 -10.51 8.27
C THR A 173 10.64 -11.61 8.90
N ALA A 174 11.81 -11.25 9.43
CA ALA A 174 12.67 -12.20 10.13
C ALA A 174 11.97 -12.78 11.38
N PHE A 175 11.23 -11.94 12.12
CA PHE A 175 10.39 -12.35 13.24
C PHE A 175 9.42 -13.46 12.84
N GLN A 176 8.62 -13.22 11.80
CA GLN A 176 7.62 -14.18 11.30
C GLN A 176 8.27 -15.49 10.87
N CYS A 177 9.43 -15.42 10.19
CA CYS A 177 10.19 -16.58 9.76
C CYS A 177 10.61 -17.48 10.93
N ILE A 178 11.07 -16.89 12.02
CA ILE A 178 11.48 -17.65 13.20
C ILE A 178 10.24 -18.16 13.94
N LEU A 179 9.23 -17.33 14.13
CA LEU A 179 7.98 -17.71 14.80
C LEU A 179 7.33 -18.92 14.12
N LEU A 180 7.14 -18.88 12.80
CA LEU A 180 6.54 -19.99 12.06
C LEU A 180 7.38 -21.28 12.14
N THR A 181 8.70 -21.14 12.22
CA THR A 181 9.63 -22.27 12.36
C THR A 181 9.47 -22.91 13.74
N LEU A 182 9.44 -22.10 14.81
CA LEU A 182 9.22 -22.59 16.17
C LEU A 182 7.82 -23.20 16.35
N MET A 183 6.78 -22.56 15.80
CA MET A 183 5.41 -23.10 15.84
C MET A 183 5.34 -24.47 15.17
N ARG A 184 6.03 -24.67 14.04
CA ARG A 184 6.12 -25.99 13.41
C ARG A 184 6.84 -27.00 14.31
N LEU A 185 8.00 -26.64 14.84
CA LEU A 185 8.81 -27.57 15.65
C LEU A 185 8.12 -27.93 16.96
N ARG A 186 7.37 -26.98 17.56
CA ARG A 186 6.74 -27.13 18.87
C ARG A 186 5.37 -27.78 18.80
N LEU A 187 4.53 -27.35 17.86
CA LEU A 187 3.12 -27.74 17.75
C LEU A 187 2.88 -28.78 16.65
N ASP A 188 3.93 -29.17 15.91
CA ASP A 188 3.87 -30.10 14.78
C ASP A 188 2.79 -29.73 13.73
N LEU A 189 2.63 -28.42 13.49
CA LEU A 189 1.58 -27.92 12.61
C LEU A 189 1.86 -28.27 11.13
N PRO A 190 0.84 -28.69 10.36
CA PRO A 190 0.98 -28.93 8.93
C PRO A 190 1.44 -27.68 8.18
N THR A 191 2.28 -27.87 7.16
CA THR A 191 2.77 -26.78 6.29
C THR A 191 1.65 -25.99 5.64
N GLN A 192 0.56 -26.67 5.28
CA GLN A 192 -0.62 -26.04 4.72
C GLN A 192 -1.25 -25.08 5.73
N HIS A 193 -1.40 -25.50 6.98
CA HIS A 193 -2.00 -24.66 8.02
C HIS A 193 -1.15 -23.41 8.29
N LEU A 194 0.17 -23.56 8.40
CA LEU A 194 1.08 -22.43 8.56
C LEU A 194 1.08 -21.50 7.33
N SER A 195 0.87 -22.04 6.13
CA SER A 195 0.76 -21.23 4.90
C SER A 195 -0.46 -20.32 4.93
N HIS A 196 -1.59 -20.82 5.46
CA HIS A 196 -2.80 -20.03 5.65
C HIS A 196 -2.61 -18.97 6.73
N LEU A 197 -2.02 -19.34 7.87
CA LEU A 197 -1.82 -18.42 9.00
C LEU A 197 -0.93 -17.22 8.63
N PHE A 198 0.15 -17.46 7.88
CA PHE A 198 1.11 -16.42 7.49
C PHE A 198 0.85 -15.83 6.10
N HIS A 199 -0.23 -16.23 5.42
CA HIS A 199 -0.61 -15.74 4.09
C HIS A 199 0.51 -15.88 3.02
N VAL A 200 1.20 -17.02 2.98
CA VAL A 200 2.29 -17.28 2.03
C VAL A 200 2.12 -18.60 1.29
N GLN A 201 2.62 -18.69 0.06
CA GLN A 201 2.58 -19.93 -0.72
C GLN A 201 3.47 -21.03 -0.10
N SER A 202 2.84 -22.18 0.17
CA SER A 202 3.31 -23.30 1.02
C SER A 202 4.68 -23.92 0.67
N VAL A 203 5.05 -23.98 -0.62
CA VAL A 203 6.15 -24.85 -1.09
C VAL A 203 7.54 -24.22 -0.94
N LEU A 204 7.66 -22.89 -1.01
CA LEU A 204 8.96 -22.20 -1.03
C LEU A 204 9.46 -21.82 0.37
N LEU A 205 8.57 -21.73 1.36
CA LEU A 205 8.91 -21.35 2.72
C LEU A 205 9.73 -22.42 3.43
N PHE A 206 9.27 -23.67 3.39
CA PHE A 206 9.83 -24.69 4.29
C PHE A 206 11.21 -25.19 3.91
N ASN A 207 11.44 -25.50 2.62
CA ASN A 207 12.74 -25.98 2.18
C ASN A 207 13.85 -24.94 2.33
N ARG A 208 13.50 -23.64 2.27
CA ARG A 208 14.46 -22.54 2.41
C ARG A 208 14.64 -22.13 3.87
N LEU A 209 13.57 -22.05 4.65
CA LEU A 209 13.64 -21.70 6.08
C LEU A 209 14.27 -22.81 6.91
N LEU A 210 13.95 -24.10 6.67
CA LEU A 210 14.61 -25.19 7.37
C LEU A 210 16.11 -25.24 6.99
N LYS A 211 16.47 -25.07 5.71
CA LYS A 211 17.90 -25.02 5.33
C LYS A 211 18.66 -23.85 5.95
N CYS A 212 18.05 -22.67 6.07
CA CYS A 212 18.72 -21.48 6.59
C CYS A 212 18.69 -21.40 8.12
N CYS A 213 17.60 -21.80 8.77
CA CYS A 213 17.41 -21.62 10.21
C CYS A 213 17.78 -22.87 11.02
N MET A 214 17.60 -24.09 10.50
CA MET A 214 17.92 -25.30 11.27
C MET A 214 19.39 -25.38 11.69
N PRO A 215 20.40 -25.05 10.85
CA PRO A 215 21.79 -25.10 11.28
C PRO A 215 22.09 -24.13 12.42
N ALA A 216 21.55 -22.91 12.35
CA ALA A 216 21.72 -21.89 13.39
C ALA A 216 21.00 -22.26 14.69
N CYS A 217 19.78 -22.79 14.61
CA CYS A 217 19.05 -23.30 15.77
C CYS A 217 19.75 -24.53 16.39
N LEU A 218 20.29 -25.45 15.58
CA LEU A 218 21.05 -26.60 16.08
C LEU A 218 22.31 -26.14 16.82
N GLN A 219 23.06 -25.18 16.26
CA GLN A 219 24.28 -24.66 16.88
C GLN A 219 24.02 -23.97 18.23
N LEU A 220 22.90 -23.23 18.35
CA LEU A 220 22.47 -22.65 19.63
C LEU A 220 22.09 -23.72 20.65
N CYS A 221 21.45 -24.81 20.23
CA CYS A 221 21.12 -25.92 21.12
C CYS A 221 22.34 -26.75 21.53
N THR A 222 23.33 -26.95 20.66
CA THR A 222 24.54 -27.72 20.98
C THR A 222 25.55 -26.91 21.80
N GLY A 223 25.63 -25.59 21.63
CA GLY A 223 26.54 -24.73 22.39
C GLY A 223 26.17 -24.56 23.88
N GLN A 224 24.92 -24.85 24.26
CA GLN A 224 24.51 -24.87 25.68
C GLN A 224 24.77 -26.20 26.38
N ALA A 225 25.13 -27.27 25.65
CA ALA A 225 25.40 -28.59 26.24
C ALA A 225 26.87 -28.78 26.68
N GLU A 226 27.79 -27.91 26.26
CA GLU A 226 29.23 -28.03 26.57
C GLU A 226 29.71 -27.12 27.73
N THR A 227 28.78 -26.46 28.44
CA THR A 227 29.10 -25.58 29.59
C THR A 227 28.40 -25.98 30.89
N ALA A 228 28.08 -27.27 31.05
CA ALA A 228 27.56 -27.85 32.29
C ALA A 228 28.46 -28.98 32.79
#